data_AF-A0A9D7STG6-F1
#
_entry.id   AF-A0A9D7STG6-F1
#
_cell.length_a   1.000
_cell.length_b   1.000
_cell.length_c   1.000
_cell.angle_alpha   90.00
_cell.angle_beta   90.00
_cell.angle_gamma   90.00
#
_symmetry.space_group_name_H-M   'P 1'
#
loop_
_entity.id
_entity.type
_entity.pdbx_description
1 polymer ?
#
loop_
_entity_poly.entity_id
_entity_poly.type
_entity_poly.pdbx_seq_one_letter_code
_entity_poly.pdbx_strand_id
1 'polypeptide(L)' 'MSSQIDWHSHPRTMKLAGQAAFFTWLGFFLPLDLNTEAWEMKSWKLFFINTSYYLLSLIIVAFILMMM' A
#
# COMPACT_ATOMS: atom_id res chain seq x y z
N MET A 1 9.42 22.98 -29.72
CA MET A 1 8.46 22.22 -28.89
C MET A 1 9.19 21.00 -28.32
N SER A 2 10.21 21.23 -27.50
CA SER A 2 11.01 20.14 -26.91
C SER A 2 10.22 19.52 -25.78
N SER A 3 9.81 18.26 -25.96
CA SER A 3 9.28 17.39 -24.92
C SER A 3 10.24 17.40 -23.73
N GLN A 4 9.88 18.14 -22.69
CA GLN A 4 10.55 18.16 -21.41
C GLN A 4 10.25 16.83 -20.74
N ILE A 5 10.97 15.77 -21.16
CA ILE A 5 10.97 14.50 -20.46
C ILE A 5 11.87 14.72 -19.25
N ASP A 6 11.19 15.01 -18.17
CA ASP A 6 11.69 15.22 -16.85
C ASP A 6 11.99 13.84 -16.22
N TRP A 7 13.13 13.26 -16.61
CA TRP A 7 13.70 12.00 -16.13
C TRP A 7 14.06 11.97 -14.63
N HIS A 8 13.50 12.89 -13.84
CA HIS A 8 13.64 12.94 -12.40
C HIS A 8 12.41 12.32 -11.75
N SER A 9 12.61 11.49 -10.73
CA SER A 9 11.55 11.00 -9.86
C SER A 9 10.85 12.20 -9.21
N HIS A 10 9.71 12.59 -9.78
CA HIS A 10 8.97 13.72 -9.25
C HIS A 10 8.49 13.39 -7.85
N PRO A 11 8.51 14.33 -6.90
CA PRO A 11 7.87 14.12 -5.60
C PRO A 11 6.37 13.78 -5.74
N ARG A 12 5.76 14.05 -6.91
CA ARG A 12 4.42 13.59 -7.27
C ARG A 12 4.33 12.07 -7.47
N THR A 13 5.31 11.41 -8.08
CA THR A 13 5.24 9.96 -8.33
C THR A 13 5.41 9.14 -7.05
N MET A 14 6.26 9.59 -6.11
CA MET A 14 6.37 8.99 -4.77
C MET A 14 5.04 9.07 -4.00
N LYS A 15 4.37 10.24 -4.07
CA LYS A 15 3.06 10.45 -3.45
C LYS A 15 2.00 9.54 -4.08
N LEU A 16 2.00 9.40 -5.41
CA LEU A 16 1.06 8.54 -6.13
C LEU A 16 1.28 7.06 -5.80
N ALA A 17 2.54 6.59 -5.75
CA ALA A 17 2.87 5.21 -5.39
C ALA A 17 2.42 4.87 -3.96
N GLY A 18 2.69 5.77 -3.00
CA GLY A 18 2.24 5.60 -1.61
C GLY A 18 0.71 5.60 -1.47
N GLN A 19 0.01 6.49 -2.19
CA GLN A 19 -1.46 6.50 -2.22
C GLN A 19 -2.02 5.24 -2.85
N ALA A 20 -1.45 4.76 -3.96
CA ALA A 20 -1.90 3.53 -4.62
C ALA A 20 -1.76 2.31 -3.69
N ALA A 21 -0.63 2.15 -3.01
CA ALA A 21 -0.43 1.08 -2.03
C ALA A 21 -1.44 1.20 -0.87
N PHE A 22 -1.65 2.41 -0.33
CA PHE A 22 -2.57 2.64 0.79
C PHE A 22 -4.03 2.38 0.43
N PHE A 23 -4.51 2.87 -0.71
CA PHE A 23 -5.89 2.64 -1.15
C PHE A 23 -6.13 1.18 -1.56
N THR A 24 -5.14 0.51 -2.14
CA THR A 24 -5.22 -0.94 -2.42
C THR A 24 -5.33 -1.74 -1.12
N TRP A 25 -4.52 -1.40 -0.11
CA TRP A 25 -4.62 -2.00 1.21
C TRP A 25 -5.98 -1.76 1.87
N LEU A 26 -6.47 -0.51 1.87
CA LEU A 26 -7.77 -0.16 2.45
C LEU A 26 -8.95 -0.83 1.73
N GLY A 27 -8.89 -0.97 0.41
CA GLY A 27 -10.00 -1.48 -0.40
C GLY A 27 -10.10 -3.01 -0.41
N PHE A 28 -8.98 -3.71 -0.30
CA PHE A 28 -8.94 -5.16 -0.49
C PHE A 28 -8.46 -5.93 0.75
N PHE A 29 -7.33 -5.53 1.33
CA PHE A 29 -6.72 -6.28 2.43
C PHE A 29 -7.42 -6.01 3.76
N LEU A 30 -7.65 -4.75 4.10
CA LEU A 30 -8.25 -4.37 5.37
C LEU A 30 -9.67 -4.95 5.55
N PRO A 31 -10.60 -4.88 4.58
CA PRO A 31 -11.95 -5.42 4.75
C PRO A 31 -11.95 -6.96 4.77
N LEU A 32 -11.04 -7.60 4.03
CA LEU A 32 -10.89 -9.05 4.01
C LEU A 32 -10.41 -9.58 5.37
N ASP A 33 -9.31 -9.03 5.89
CA ASP A 33 -8.75 -9.40 7.19
C ASP A 33 -9.72 -9.05 8.33
N LEU A 34 -10.39 -7.90 8.23
CA LEU A 34 -11.34 -7.48 9.26
C LEU A 34 -12.58 -8.38 9.27
N ASN A 35 -13.06 -8.82 8.11
CA ASN A 35 -14.13 -9.80 8.03
C ASN A 35 -13.72 -11.10 8.74
N THR A 36 -12.58 -11.69 8.39
CA THR A 36 -12.15 -12.95 9.03
C THR A 36 -11.93 -12.81 10.53
N GLU A 37 -11.19 -11.78 10.96
CA GLU A 37 -10.78 -11.63 12.36
C GLU A 37 -11.93 -11.18 13.28
N ALA A 38 -12.89 -10.40 12.75
CA ALA A 38 -14.09 -10.01 13.50
C ALA A 38 -15.03 -11.21 13.74
N TRP A 39 -15.18 -12.10 12.76
CA TRP A 39 -16.04 -13.29 12.91
C TRP A 39 -15.36 -14.41 13.71
N GLU A 40 -14.03 -14.52 13.65
CA GLU A 40 -13.26 -15.52 14.42
C GLU A 40 -12.93 -15.07 15.85
N MET A 41 -13.36 -13.88 16.28
CA MET A 41 -13.12 -13.32 17.63
C MET A 41 -11.64 -13.35 18.04
N LYS A 42 -10.75 -13.17 17.06
CA LYS A 42 -9.31 -13.17 17.30
C LYS A 42 -8.86 -11.90 17.99
N SER A 43 -7.63 -11.94 18.52
CA SER A 43 -7.04 -10.80 19.21
C SER A 43 -6.81 -9.64 18.25
N TRP A 44 -7.35 -8.46 18.59
CA TRP A 44 -7.16 -7.21 17.84
C TRP A 44 -5.68 -6.81 17.68
N LYS A 45 -4.81 -7.24 18.60
CA LYS A 45 -3.36 -7.05 18.43
C LYS A 45 -2.82 -7.84 17.23
N LEU A 46 -3.33 -9.05 17.01
CA LEU A 46 -2.94 -9.89 15.89
C LEU A 46 -3.42 -9.30 14.57
N PHE A 47 -4.66 -8.78 14.54
CA PHE A 47 -5.23 -8.08 13.39
C PHE A 47 -4.34 -6.92 12.92
N PHE A 48 -3.96 -6.01 13.82
CA PHE A 48 -3.12 -4.87 13.44
C PHE A 48 -1.73 -5.29 12.95
N ILE A 49 -1.12 -6.30 13.57
CA ILE A 49 0.20 -6.80 13.14
C ILE A 49 0.11 -7.43 11.75
N ASN A 50 -0.88 -8.30 11.52
CA ASN A 50 -1.04 -8.99 10.25
C ASN A 50 -1.41 -8.03 9.12
N THR A 51 -2.39 -7.16 9.35
CA THR A 51 -2.87 -6.26 8.31
C THR A 51 -1.85 -5.16 7.99
N SER A 52 -1.06 -4.69 8.99
CA SER A 52 0.02 -3.74 8.75
C SER A 52 1.23 -4.35 8.04
N TYR A 53 1.48 -5.66 8.22
CA TYR A 53 2.47 -6.39 7.43
C TYR A 53 2.16 -6.31 5.94
N TYR A 54 0.90 -6.57 5.54
CA TYR A 54 0.48 -6.42 4.14
C TYR A 54 0.62 -4.99 3.61
N LEU A 55 0.30 -3.98 4.43
CA LEU A 55 0.51 -2.58 4.05
C LEU A 55 1.99 -2.29 3.77
N LEU A 56 2.90 -2.74 4.64
CA LEU A 56 4.34 -2.53 4.46
C LEU A 56 4.86 -3.25 3.21
N SER A 57 4.41 -4.49 2.96
CA SER A 57 4.75 -5.22 1.74
C SER A 57 4.31 -4.48 0.49
N LEU A 58 3.09 -3.95 0.46
CA LEU A 58 2.57 -3.17 -0.67
C LEU A 58 3.35 -1.89 -0.90
N ILE A 59 3.71 -1.18 0.18
CA ILE A 59 4.53 0.03 0.10
C ILE A 59 5.89 -0.31 -0.52
N ILE A 60 6.56 -1.36 -0.04
CA ILE A 60 7.87 -1.78 -0.57
C ILE A 60 7.77 -2.13 -2.05
N VAL A 61 6.77 -2.94 -2.45
CA VAL A 61 6.55 -3.31 -3.86
C VAL A 61 6.28 -2.08 -4.72
N ALA A 62 5.42 -1.16 -4.27
CA ALA A 62 5.12 0.07 -5.00
C ALA A 62 6.36 0.94 -5.19
N PHE A 63 7.25 1.01 -4.19
CA PHE A 63 8.52 1.73 -4.32
C PHE A 63 9.51 1.04 -5.26
N ILE A 64 9.60 -0.29 -5.24
CA ILE A 64 10.44 -1.04 -6.18
C ILE A 64 9.95 -0.79 -7.61
N LEU A 65 8.65 -0.91 -7.85
CA LEU A 65 8.04 -0.67 -9.16
C LEU A 65 8.21 0.77 -9.63
N MET A 66 8.18 1.74 -8.71
CA MET A 66 8.45 3.14 -9.05
C MET A 66 9.89 3.36 -9.52
N MET A 67 10.85 2.62 -8.96
CA MET A 67 12.29 2.80 -9.22
C MET A 67 12.79 2.02 -10.45
N MET A 68 11.96 1.12 -11.01
CA MET A 68 12.24 0.35 -12.21
C MET A 68 11.78 1.09 -13.46
#